data_AF-A0A842SZ36-F1
#
_entry.id   AF-A0A842SZ36-F1
#
_cell.length_a   1.000
_cell.length_b   1.000
_cell.length_c   1.000
_cell.angle_alpha   90.00
_cell.angle_beta   90.00
_cell.angle_gamma   90.00
#
_symmetry.space_group_name_H-M   'P 1'
#
loop_
_entity.id
_entity.type
_entity.pdbx_description
1 polymer ?
#
loop_
_entity_poly.entity_id
_entity_poly.type
_entity_poly.pdbx_seq_one_letter_code
_entity_poly.pdbx_strand_id
1 'polypeptide(L)' 'MKCEYCGKQIDHIPFQCEYCGRYYCDDHRLHENHYCTYALKKLEEENSARVFSKIKAFFKHLF' A
#
# COMPACT_ATOMS: atom_id res chain seq x y z
N MET A 1 13.56 10.84 -17.38
CA MET A 1 12.24 10.44 -16.83
C MET A 1 12.12 11.02 -15.42
N LYS A 2 10.91 11.29 -14.90
CA LYS A 2 10.72 11.85 -13.54
C LYS A 2 9.94 10.87 -12.66
N CYS A 3 10.21 10.90 -11.35
CA CYS A 3 9.43 10.15 -10.38
C CYS A 3 8.02 10.74 -10.27
N GLU A 4 7.00 9.89 -10.42
CA GLU A 4 5.58 10.26 -10.35
C GLU A 4 5.13 10.69 -8.95
N TYR A 5 5.93 10.41 -7.92
CA TYR A 5 5.63 10.79 -6.55
C TYR A 5 6.32 12.09 -6.12
N CYS A 6 7.65 12.19 -6.22
CA CYS A 6 8.41 13.35 -5.73
C CYS A 6 8.87 14.32 -6.83
N GLY A 7 8.65 14.00 -8.11
CA GLY A 7 9.04 14.85 -9.24
C GLY A 7 10.56 14.89 -9.52
N LYS A 8 11.40 14.25 -8.70
CA LYS A 8 12.85 14.15 -8.93
C LYS A 8 13.12 13.52 -10.29
N GLN A 9 14.16 14.01 -10.96
CA GLN A 9 14.67 13.37 -12.17
C GLN A 9 15.25 12.01 -11.80
N ILE A 10 14.94 11.00 -12.61
CA ILE A 10 15.49 9.65 -12.46
C ILE A 10 16.67 9.56 -13.42
N ASP A 11 17.87 9.53 -12.86
CA ASP A 11 19.13 9.46 -13.62
C ASP A 11 19.58 8.00 -13.86
N HIS A 12 18.90 7.04 -13.24
CA HIS A 12 19.15 5.60 -13.36
C HIS A 12 17.92 4.85 -13.93
N ILE A 13 17.90 3.53 -13.78
CA ILE A 13 16.80 2.69 -14.24
C ILE A 13 15.55 3.01 -13.41
N PRO A 14 14.44 3.43 -14.03
CA PRO A 14 13.21 3.72 -13.32
C PRO A 14 12.53 2.43 -12.84
N PHE A 15 11.98 2.43 -11.63
CA PHE A 15 11.18 1.33 -11.12
C PHE A 15 9.72 1.50 -11.56
N GLN A 16 9.20 0.54 -12.32
CA GLN A 16 7.77 0.45 -12.60
C GLN A 16 7.08 -0.38 -11.53
N CYS A 17 6.07 0.20 -10.87
CA CYS A 17 5.26 -0.55 -9.91
C CYS A 17 4.29 -1.48 -10.64
N GLU A 18 4.32 -2.78 -10.34
CA GLU A 18 3.46 -3.78 -10.99
C GLU A 18 1.97 -3.61 -10.66
N TYR A 19 1.65 -2.91 -9.57
CA TYR A 19 0.26 -2.72 -9.13
C TYR A 19 -0.38 -1.44 -9.67
N CYS A 20 0.35 -0.33 -9.67
CA CYS A 20 -0.19 0.96 -10.13
C CYS A 20 0.35 1.39 -11.51
N GLY A 21 1.32 0.67 -12.07
CA GLY A 21 1.86 0.89 -13.42
C GLY A 21 2.75 2.12 -13.61
N ARG A 22 2.97 2.92 -12.55
CA ARG A 22 3.71 4.19 -12.57
C ARG A 22 5.20 4.02 -12.29
N TYR A 23 5.99 5.04 -12.64
CA TYR A 23 7.46 5.04 -12.52
C TYR A 23 7.97 5.87 -11.33
N TYR A 24 8.91 5.29 -10.57
CA TYR A 24 9.45 5.88 -9.35
C TYR A 24 10.98 5.82 -9.27
N CYS A 25 11.57 6.71 -8.47
CA CYS A 25 12.99 6.70 -8.12
C CYS A 25 13.28 5.69 -6.99
N ASP A 26 14.56 5.47 -6.68
CA ASP A 26 15.00 4.49 -5.67
C ASP A 26 14.40 4.71 -4.28
N ASP A 27 14.19 5.97 -3.89
CA ASP A 27 13.54 6.37 -2.63
C ASP A 27 12.07 5.91 -2.55
N HIS A 28 11.40 5.81 -3.70
CA HIS A 28 9.94 5.60 -3.78
C HIS A 28 9.56 4.29 -4.49
N ARG A 29 10.50 3.35 -4.64
CA ARG A 29 10.26 2.05 -5.30
C ARG A 29 9.32 1.12 -4.52
N LEU A 30 9.24 1.29 -3.19
CA LEU A 30 8.36 0.49 -2.33
C LEU A 30 6.94 1.05 -2.32
N HIS A 31 5.94 0.17 -2.27
CA HIS A 31 4.51 0.51 -2.28
C HIS A 31 4.11 1.55 -1.22
N GLU A 32 4.72 1.43 -0.03
CA GLU A 32 4.48 2.31 1.12
C GLU A 32 5.04 3.72 0.89
N ASN A 33 6.11 3.85 0.08
CA ASN A 33 6.79 5.11 -0.14
C ASN A 33 6.17 5.96 -1.25
N HIS A 34 5.26 5.42 -2.06
CA HIS A 34 4.56 6.17 -3.11
C HIS A 34 3.04 6.15 -2.98
N TYR A 35 2.51 5.82 -1.79
CA TYR A 35 1.07 5.68 -1.53
C TYR A 35 0.36 4.81 -2.59
N CYS A 36 0.90 3.62 -2.84
CA CYS A 36 0.31 2.71 -3.82
C CYS A 36 -1.14 2.39 -3.45
N THR A 37 -2.07 2.56 -4.39
CA THR A 37 -3.50 2.27 -4.20
C THR A 37 -3.75 0.80 -3.80
N TYR A 38 -2.89 -0.11 -4.25
CA TYR A 38 -2.95 -1.52 -3.86
C TYR A 38 -2.57 -1.74 -2.38
N ALA A 39 -1.57 -1.03 -1.88
CA ALA A 39 -1.18 -1.12 -0.47
C ALA A 39 -2.30 -0.65 0.47
N LEU A 40 -3.05 0.38 0.05
CA LEU A 40 -4.21 0.88 0.81
C LEU A 40 -5.33 -0.17 0.91
N LYS A 41 -5.68 -0.83 -0.19
CA LYS A 41 -6.69 -1.92 -0.17
C LYS A 41 -6.30 -3.05 0.76
N LYS A 42 -5.03 -3.46 0.76
CA LYS A 42 -4.54 -4.53 1.63
C LYS A 42 -4.70 -4.17 3.11
N LEU A 43 -4.41 -2.92 3.48
CA LEU A 43 -4.61 -2.44 4.85
C LEU A 43 -6.09 -2.42 5.25
N GLU A 44 -7.00 -2.08 4.35
CA GLU A 44 -8.45 -2.10 4.63
C GLU A 44 -8.99 -3.52 4.83
N GLU A 45 -8.55 -4.48 4.02
CA GLU A 45 -8.93 -5.89 4.15
C GLU A 45 -8.41 -6.49 5.47
N GLU A 46 -7.14 -6.25 5.81
CA GLU A 46 -6.54 -6.71 7.05
C GLU A 46 -7.22 -6.10 8.29
N ASN A 47 -7.54 -4.80 8.24
CA ASN A 47 -8.27 -4.14 9.31
C ASN A 47 -9.70 -4.69 9.45
N SER A 48 -10.40 -4.94 8.35
CA SER A 48 -11.76 -5.49 8.37
C SER A 48 -11.79 -6.90 8.97
N ALA A 49 -10.83 -7.77 8.60
CA ALA A 49 -10.71 -9.10 9.18
C ALA A 49 -10.44 -9.06 10.69
N ARG A 50 -9.58 -8.14 11.16
CA ARG A 50 -9.29 -7.93 12.58
C ARG A 50 -10.51 -7.42 13.36
N VAL A 51 -11.26 -6.48 12.80
CA VAL A 51 -12.50 -5.96 13.41
C VAL A 51 -13.53 -7.08 13.56
N PHE A 52 -13.73 -7.88 12.51
CA PHE A 52 -14.67 -8.99 12.54
C PHE A 52 -14.28 -10.05 13.60
N SER A 53 -12.99 -10.34 13.74
CA SER A 53 -12.47 -11.24 14.78
C SER A 53 -12.75 -10.72 16.20
N LYS A 54 -12.54 -9.41 16.44
CA LYS A 54 -12.85 -8.78 17.74
C LYS A 54 -14.35 -8.81 18.07
N ILE A 55 -15.20 -8.51 17.09
CA ILE A 55 -16.66 -8.56 17.27
C ILE A 55 -17.10 -9.99 17.62
N LYS A 56 -16.59 -11.00 16.89
CA LYS A 56 -16.89 -12.40 17.17
C LYS A 56 -16.44 -12.83 18.57
N ALA A 57 -15.29 -12.36 19.04
CA ALA A 57 -14.80 -12.64 20.39
C ALA A 57 -15.65 -11.97 21.49
N PHE A 58 -16.18 -10.77 21.25
CA PHE A 58 -17.05 -10.07 22.19
C PHE A 58 -18.39 -10.79 22.40
N PHE A 59 -19.03 -11.23 21.31
CA PHE A 59 -20.31 -11.94 21.39
C PHE A 59 -20.18 -13.40 21.84
N LYS A 60 -18.96 -13.98 21.83
CA LYS A 60 -18.70 -15.34 22.33
C LYS A 60 -18.92 -15.49 23.83
N HIS A 61 -18.85 -14.40 24.60
CA HIS A 61 -19.09 -14.42 26.04
C HIS A 61 -20.50 -13.98 26.46
N LEU A 62 -21.36 -13.64 25.50
CA LEU A 62 -22.75 -13.25 25.75
C LEU A 62 -23.75 -14.41 25.60
N PHE A 63 -23.27 -15.61 25.26
CA PHE A 63 -24.03 -16.87 25.19
C PHE A 63 -23.27 -17.99 25.90
#